data_AF-A0A1M5VDV5-F1
#
_entry.id   AF-A0A1M5VDV5-F1
#
_cell.length_a   1.000
_cell.length_b   1.000
_cell.length_c   1.000
_cell.angle_alpha   90.00
_cell.angle_beta   90.00
_cell.angle_gamma   90.00
#
_symmetry.space_group_name_H-M   'P 1'
#
loop_
_entity.id
_entity.type
_entity.pdbx_description
1 polymer ?
#
loop_
_entity_poly.entity_id
_entity_poly.type
_entity_poly.pdbx_seq_one_letter_code
_entity_poly.pdbx_strand_id
1 'polypeptide(L)'
;MQGWTIQKILFYVGLVLFLPGLAALGYTLYEGPAAWATDGNTFWGTPIALFVFWIGLAHAGTLISAIFLALGVRMDRRTAVIAELSTLCSLVIAALFPLMHLGVMENFYMVAPFADARGNFANLRSPLVWDFCCIAVYGTLSLVFFFTHLKSNVVPALAKLRRPLAWLLFPLVLWVHTIVSLDFATTFVPQWQGAFFPMYFIAGAIYSGLALVNALLWAEGYRVRLLERLMLCCSWTLIVIWFWDFLQKGEICLPAVILAGVIPQLLWVEAIRDNRTLRDLVNFCILFGLFAERLYLVIPSMNTRDGILHWADYGLMSFSVGLFILMFFRLRKKLDSYIAVDSAYFGEVDGSELAQNETPEIEEDNSYKVPWTTVEFKMLRMPLLVGILSAVLFCVWSFDQEVFVSAGAGFVNVIPVLYPIVALVTTFLLCLKFVRENRVFPNFGVRGKVLLTLMIMIVALLGGMLYGGGSSTAASVSADKPLSVSADSHNPVLLWNSRCATCHGADGNFNQKFVREYYPVPQKLDLARIDSLGLDSLTAVIMNGRNNMNAFGNRMTQADAHALAAYMKQLAEQKSAEQKAAVEPSDKEAP
;
A
#
# COMPACT_ATOMS: atom_id res chain seq x y z
N MET A 1 30.44 -1.16 -26.30
CA MET A 1 31.09 -0.07 -25.53
C MET A 1 30.11 1.04 -25.08
N GLN A 2 29.12 1.43 -25.89
CA GLN A 2 28.15 2.51 -25.57
C GLN A 2 27.30 2.28 -24.29
N GLY A 3 26.80 1.06 -24.05
CA GLY A 3 25.95 0.77 -22.89
C GLY A 3 26.65 0.93 -21.52
N TRP A 4 27.97 0.72 -21.47
CA TRP A 4 28.73 0.86 -20.23
C TRP A 4 28.91 2.33 -19.80
N THR A 5 29.00 3.23 -20.78
CA THR A 5 29.06 4.67 -20.54
C THR A 5 27.72 5.19 -20.01
N ILE A 6 26.60 4.72 -20.55
CA ILE A 6 25.24 5.11 -20.11
C ILE A 6 24.98 4.68 -18.67
N GLN A 7 25.31 3.44 -18.30
CA GLN A 7 25.11 2.96 -16.93
C GLN A 7 25.93 3.75 -15.90
N LYS A 8 27.16 4.17 -16.26
CA LYS A 8 27.96 5.05 -15.41
C LYS A 8 27.32 6.41 -15.25
N ILE A 9 26.84 7.01 -16.35
CA ILE A 9 26.15 8.30 -16.32
C ILE A 9 24.92 8.19 -15.41
N LEU A 10 24.09 7.17 -15.59
CA LEU A 10 22.90 6.94 -14.76
C LEU A 10 23.26 6.72 -13.30
N PHE A 11 24.37 6.02 -13.00
CA PHE A 11 24.85 5.89 -11.62
C PHE A 11 25.20 7.26 -11.00
N TYR A 12 25.90 8.12 -11.73
CA TYR A 12 26.21 9.48 -11.24
C TYR A 12 24.96 10.36 -11.12
N VAL A 13 24.03 10.30 -12.08
CA VAL A 13 22.73 10.97 -11.98
C VAL A 13 21.97 10.50 -10.74
N GLY A 14 21.93 9.18 -10.50
CA GLY A 14 21.33 8.61 -9.31
C GLY A 14 21.96 9.14 -8.02
N LEU A 15 23.29 9.28 -7.97
CA LEU A 15 24.02 9.82 -6.82
C LEU A 15 23.75 11.32 -6.60
N VAL A 16 23.67 12.09 -7.68
CA VAL A 16 23.31 13.52 -7.65
C VAL A 16 21.88 13.74 -7.15
N LEU A 17 20.94 12.85 -7.47
CA LEU A 17 19.57 12.91 -6.96
C LEU A 17 19.46 12.39 -5.52
N PHE A 18 20.18 11.32 -5.21
CA PHE A 18 20.10 10.62 -3.93
C PHE A 18 20.71 11.41 -2.76
N LEU A 19 21.88 12.03 -2.95
CA LEU A 19 22.58 12.72 -1.85
C LEU A 19 21.82 13.94 -1.30
N PRO A 20 21.32 14.88 -2.12
CA PRO A 20 20.46 15.95 -1.63
C PRO A 20 19.11 15.42 -1.11
N GLY A 21 18.58 14.37 -1.75
CA GLY A 21 17.36 13.72 -1.30
C GLY A 21 17.47 13.11 0.10
N LEU A 22 18.63 12.57 0.48
CA LEU A 22 18.89 12.09 1.83
C LEU A 22 18.81 13.19 2.88
N ALA A 23 19.23 14.42 2.55
CA ALA A 23 19.10 15.56 3.47
C ALA A 23 17.63 15.94 3.68
N ALA A 24 16.84 15.94 2.60
CA ALA A 24 15.39 16.14 2.69
C ALA A 24 14.68 15.02 3.47
N LEU A 25 15.09 13.76 3.25
CA LEU A 25 14.61 12.64 4.06
C LEU A 25 14.93 12.87 5.53
N GLY A 26 16.17 13.22 5.89
CA GLY A 26 16.55 13.51 7.27
C GLY A 26 15.71 14.63 7.90
N TYR A 27 15.46 15.71 7.15
CA TYR A 27 14.59 16.80 7.60
C TYR A 27 13.14 16.36 7.81
N THR A 28 12.56 15.64 6.85
CA THR A 28 11.17 15.14 6.95
C THR A 28 10.99 14.15 8.10
N LEU A 29 11.99 13.31 8.39
CA LEU A 29 11.96 12.42 9.55
C LEU A 29 12.07 13.17 10.88
N TYR A 30 12.78 14.31 10.90
CA TYR A 30 12.95 15.15 12.09
C TYR A 30 11.71 16.00 12.39
N GLU A 31 11.19 16.70 11.38
CA GLU A 31 10.06 17.63 11.53
C GLU A 31 8.70 16.91 11.45
N GLY A 32 8.64 15.78 10.75
CA GLY A 32 7.41 15.00 10.58
C GLY A 32 6.46 15.59 9.53
N PRO A 33 5.14 15.38 9.68
CA PRO A 33 4.16 15.75 8.66
C PRO A 33 4.05 17.23 8.29
N ALA A 34 4.61 18.12 9.12
CA ALA A 34 4.66 19.55 8.81
C ALA A 34 5.71 19.90 7.73
N ALA A 35 6.62 18.98 7.38
CA ALA A 35 7.69 19.24 6.42
C ALA A 35 7.25 19.21 4.95
N TRP A 36 6.18 18.49 4.63
CA TRP A 36 5.75 18.24 3.25
C TRP A 36 4.43 18.93 2.93
N ALA A 37 4.16 19.09 1.64
CA ALA A 37 2.88 19.58 1.17
C ALA A 37 1.75 18.63 1.62
N THR A 38 0.83 19.17 2.41
CA THR A 38 -0.43 18.54 2.82
C THR A 38 -1.59 19.43 2.39
N ASP A 39 -2.70 18.84 1.97
CA ASP A 39 -3.93 19.61 1.78
C ASP A 39 -4.58 19.89 3.15
N GLY A 40 -5.29 21.01 3.29
CA GLY A 40 -6.17 21.24 4.44
C GLY A 40 -7.47 20.44 4.34
N ASN A 41 -7.85 20.03 3.13
CA ASN A 41 -9.05 19.25 2.84
C ASN A 41 -8.83 17.72 2.90
N THR A 42 -7.59 17.27 2.73
CA THR A 42 -7.20 15.86 2.84
C THR A 42 -6.22 15.69 4.00
N PHE A 43 -5.96 14.46 4.42
CA PHE A 43 -5.07 14.16 5.56
C PHE A 43 -3.73 13.57 5.11
N TRP A 44 -3.47 13.55 3.81
CA TRP A 44 -2.27 12.98 3.21
C TRP A 44 -1.51 14.02 2.39
N GLY A 45 -0.23 13.75 2.21
CA GLY A 45 0.68 14.62 1.50
C GLY A 45 1.56 13.85 0.52
N THR A 46 2.65 14.49 0.11
CA THR A 46 3.58 13.98 -0.90
C THR A 46 4.11 12.56 -0.64
N PRO A 47 4.40 12.11 0.60
CA PRO A 47 4.80 10.73 0.84
C PRO A 47 3.80 9.69 0.34
N ILE A 48 2.49 9.92 0.50
CA ILE A 48 1.46 8.98 0.04
C ILE A 48 1.32 9.04 -1.49
N ALA A 49 1.47 10.22 -2.11
CA ALA A 49 1.51 10.31 -3.57
C ALA A 49 2.69 9.51 -4.16
N LEU A 50 3.87 9.61 -3.52
CA LEU A 50 5.05 8.83 -3.89
C LEU A 50 4.83 7.32 -3.64
N PHE A 51 4.22 6.94 -2.52
CA PHE A 51 3.83 5.56 -2.26
C PHE A 51 2.96 4.98 -3.38
N VAL A 52 1.84 5.62 -3.70
CA VAL A 52 0.89 5.16 -4.73
C VAL A 52 1.55 5.12 -6.11
N PHE A 53 2.42 6.09 -6.41
CA PHE A 53 3.18 6.08 -7.65
C PHE A 53 4.16 4.90 -7.73
N TRP A 54 5.00 4.70 -6.71
CA TRP A 54 6.00 3.63 -6.69
C TRP A 54 5.40 2.23 -6.62
N ILE A 55 4.29 2.04 -5.88
CA ILE A 55 3.57 0.76 -5.93
C ILE A 55 2.99 0.55 -7.34
N GLY A 56 2.40 1.59 -7.97
CA GLY A 56 1.98 1.57 -9.38
C GLY A 56 3.08 1.12 -10.34
N LEU A 57 4.28 1.70 -10.22
CA LEU A 57 5.45 1.32 -10.99
C LEU A 57 5.89 -0.12 -10.77
N ALA A 58 5.71 -0.65 -9.56
CA ALA A 58 6.03 -2.03 -9.24
C ALA A 58 5.11 -3.03 -9.94
N HIS A 59 3.88 -2.65 -10.29
CA HIS A 59 2.90 -3.60 -10.77
C HIS A 59 3.13 -4.07 -12.20
N ALA A 60 3.47 -3.19 -13.14
CA ALA A 60 3.60 -3.65 -14.52
C ALA A 60 4.76 -4.64 -14.71
N GLY A 61 5.81 -4.58 -13.89
CA GLY A 61 6.96 -5.45 -14.08
C GLY A 61 6.64 -6.94 -13.83
N THR A 62 6.01 -7.26 -12.70
CA THR A 62 5.50 -8.62 -12.42
C THR A 62 4.25 -8.92 -13.22
N LEU A 63 3.38 -7.94 -13.48
CA LEU A 63 2.19 -8.14 -14.32
C LEU A 63 2.58 -8.59 -15.73
N ILE A 64 3.53 -7.92 -16.38
CA ILE A 64 3.97 -8.31 -17.74
C ILE A 64 4.63 -9.68 -17.68
N SER A 65 5.58 -9.90 -16.76
CA SER A 65 6.29 -11.19 -16.69
C SER A 65 5.38 -12.37 -16.31
N ALA A 66 4.46 -12.17 -15.35
CA ALA A 66 3.54 -13.21 -14.91
C ALA A 66 2.37 -13.40 -15.89
N ILE A 67 1.67 -12.36 -16.33
CA ILE A 67 0.54 -12.51 -17.26
C ILE A 67 1.00 -13.13 -18.56
N PHE A 68 2.10 -12.66 -19.15
CA PHE A 68 2.55 -13.22 -20.43
C PHE A 68 2.97 -14.68 -20.26
N LEU A 69 3.66 -15.02 -19.18
CA LEU A 69 3.98 -16.42 -18.89
C LEU A 69 2.74 -17.27 -18.65
N ALA A 70 1.72 -16.75 -17.96
CA ALA A 70 0.46 -17.45 -17.72
C ALA A 70 -0.29 -17.72 -19.04
N LEU A 71 -0.40 -16.69 -19.88
CA LEU A 71 -1.05 -16.72 -21.20
C LEU A 71 -0.24 -17.46 -22.27
N GLY A 72 1.00 -17.87 -21.98
CA GLY A 72 1.87 -18.52 -22.97
C GLY A 72 2.44 -17.56 -24.02
N VAL A 73 2.35 -16.25 -23.78
CA VAL A 73 3.00 -15.23 -24.61
C VAL A 73 4.50 -15.31 -24.33
N ARG A 74 5.27 -15.78 -25.31
CA ARG A 74 6.73 -15.93 -25.21
C ARG A 74 7.35 -14.57 -24.97
N MET A 75 8.10 -14.38 -23.88
CA MET A 75 8.85 -13.16 -23.58
C MET A 75 10.33 -13.46 -23.46
N ASP A 76 11.18 -12.59 -24.00
CA ASP A 76 12.62 -12.76 -23.89
C ASP A 76 13.05 -12.67 -22.43
N ARG A 77 14.06 -13.47 -22.08
CA ARG A 77 14.55 -13.57 -20.71
C ARG A 77 15.02 -12.21 -20.19
N ARG A 78 15.65 -11.38 -21.03
CA ARG A 78 16.15 -10.06 -20.64
C ARG A 78 15.02 -9.15 -20.21
N THR A 79 13.99 -8.98 -21.03
CA THR A 79 12.82 -8.16 -20.68
C THR A 79 12.14 -8.68 -19.43
N ALA A 80 11.97 -10.00 -19.30
CA ALA A 80 11.37 -10.61 -18.11
C ALA A 80 12.17 -10.32 -16.83
N VAL A 81 13.50 -10.45 -16.87
CA VAL A 81 14.35 -10.15 -15.71
C VAL A 81 14.35 -8.65 -15.38
N ILE A 82 14.38 -7.76 -16.38
CA ILE A 82 14.33 -6.31 -16.17
C ILE A 82 12.99 -5.90 -15.53
N ALA A 83 11.88 -6.46 -16.02
CA ALA A 83 10.54 -6.20 -15.50
C ALA A 83 10.37 -6.73 -14.06
N GLU A 84 10.79 -7.95 -13.78
CA GLU A 84 10.74 -8.50 -12.42
C GLU A 84 11.68 -7.76 -11.45
N LEU A 85 12.88 -7.36 -11.91
CA LEU A 85 13.84 -6.60 -11.09
C LEU A 85 13.32 -5.19 -10.80
N SER A 86 12.72 -4.50 -11.79
CA SER A 86 12.14 -3.17 -11.58
C SER A 86 11.03 -3.23 -10.55
N THR A 87 10.22 -4.30 -10.55
CA THR A 87 9.18 -4.55 -9.55
C THR A 87 9.74 -4.61 -8.14
N LEU A 88 10.76 -5.45 -7.91
CA LEU A 88 11.39 -5.58 -6.60
C LEU A 88 12.02 -4.27 -6.12
N CYS A 89 12.65 -3.53 -7.04
CA CYS A 89 13.25 -2.23 -6.74
C CYS A 89 12.18 -1.19 -6.38
N SER A 90 11.11 -1.11 -7.15
CA SER A 90 10.00 -0.18 -6.90
C SER A 90 9.27 -0.51 -5.59
N LEU A 91 9.10 -1.81 -5.26
CA LEU A 91 8.49 -2.24 -3.99
C LEU A 91 9.27 -1.80 -2.77
N VAL A 92 10.61 -1.90 -2.81
CA VAL A 92 11.46 -1.44 -1.70
C VAL A 92 11.27 0.04 -1.46
N ILE A 93 11.13 0.84 -2.52
CA ILE A 93 10.96 2.29 -2.41
C ILE A 93 9.56 2.65 -1.97
N ALA A 94 8.54 2.00 -2.54
CA ALA A 94 7.15 2.15 -2.14
C ALA A 94 7.00 1.90 -0.63
N ALA A 95 7.61 0.82 -0.11
CA ALA A 95 7.52 0.46 1.29
C ALA A 95 8.10 1.52 2.26
N LEU A 96 9.02 2.38 1.83
CA LEU A 96 9.59 3.43 2.71
C LEU A 96 8.56 4.49 3.09
N PHE A 97 7.61 4.78 2.20
CA PHE A 97 6.68 5.90 2.34
C PHE A 97 5.58 5.68 3.39
N PRO A 98 4.92 4.51 3.47
CA PRO A 98 4.06 4.10 4.59
C PRO A 98 4.72 4.25 5.95
N LEU A 99 6.00 3.91 6.06
CA LEU A 99 6.71 4.04 7.34
C LEU A 99 6.99 5.50 7.69
N MET A 100 7.50 6.29 6.75
CA MET A 100 7.94 7.65 7.05
C MET A 100 6.81 8.65 7.23
N HIS A 101 5.62 8.38 6.67
CA HIS A 101 4.49 9.32 6.82
C HIS A 101 3.89 9.30 8.24
N LEU A 102 4.24 8.31 9.05
CA LEU A 102 3.72 8.16 10.41
C LEU A 102 4.32 9.22 11.32
N GLY A 103 3.47 9.87 12.12
CA GLY A 103 3.96 10.78 13.16
C GLY A 103 4.77 10.07 14.25
N VAL A 104 4.55 8.77 14.46
CA VAL A 104 5.30 7.93 15.42
C VAL A 104 5.67 6.60 14.75
N MET A 105 6.88 6.53 14.19
CA MET A 105 7.33 5.36 13.43
C MET A 105 7.56 4.12 14.31
N GLU A 106 7.87 4.31 15.60
CA GLU A 106 8.12 3.24 16.56
C GLU A 106 6.93 2.30 16.73
N ASN A 107 5.70 2.78 16.49
CA ASN A 107 4.47 2.01 16.63
C ASN A 107 4.04 1.29 15.34
N PHE A 108 4.83 1.35 14.26
CA PHE A 108 4.47 0.73 12.98
C PHE A 108 4.16 -0.77 13.10
N TYR A 109 4.84 -1.46 14.01
CA TYR A 109 4.61 -2.89 14.25
C TYR A 109 3.17 -3.21 14.68
N MET A 110 2.40 -2.25 15.21
CA MET A 110 1.01 -2.43 15.63
C MET A 110 0.04 -2.56 14.44
N VAL A 111 0.45 -2.17 13.23
CA VAL A 111 -0.36 -2.34 12.00
C VAL A 111 -0.38 -3.80 11.56
N ALA A 112 0.66 -4.55 11.90
CA ALA A 112 0.71 -5.96 11.55
C ALA A 112 -0.40 -6.72 12.30
N PRO A 113 -1.11 -7.63 11.61
CA PRO A 113 -2.30 -8.30 12.15
C PRO A 113 -1.92 -9.45 13.09
N PHE A 114 -1.17 -9.14 14.16
CA PHE A 114 -0.87 -10.06 15.25
C PHE A 114 -1.32 -9.46 16.59
N ALA A 115 -1.73 -10.33 17.52
CA ALA A 115 -2.03 -9.92 18.87
C ALA A 115 -0.72 -9.58 19.59
N ASP A 116 -0.58 -8.36 20.11
CA ASP A 116 0.56 -8.03 20.95
C ASP A 116 0.45 -8.70 22.34
N ALA A 117 1.51 -8.60 23.16
CA ALA A 117 1.51 -9.14 24.52
C ALA A 117 0.43 -8.56 25.45
N ARG A 118 -0.26 -7.49 25.03
CA ARG A 118 -1.36 -6.82 25.73
C ARG A 118 -2.73 -7.22 25.17
N GLY A 119 -2.78 -8.14 24.19
CA GLY A 119 -4.01 -8.59 23.54
C GLY A 119 -4.59 -7.59 22.54
N ASN A 120 -3.84 -6.56 22.13
CA ASN A 120 -4.28 -5.61 21.11
C ASN A 120 -4.08 -6.20 19.71
N PHE A 121 -5.02 -5.93 18.80
CA PHE A 121 -4.95 -6.38 17.42
C PHE A 121 -5.28 -5.25 16.45
N ALA A 122 -4.71 -5.29 15.25
CA ALA A 122 -4.91 -4.28 14.23
C ALA A 122 -6.39 -4.19 13.82
N ASN A 123 -6.91 -2.96 13.66
CA ASN A 123 -8.30 -2.76 13.25
C ASN A 123 -8.51 -3.19 11.78
N LEU A 124 -9.10 -4.37 11.59
CA LEU A 124 -9.33 -4.97 10.27
C LEU A 124 -10.40 -4.23 9.45
N ARG A 125 -11.08 -3.23 10.00
CA ARG A 125 -11.93 -2.32 9.20
C ARG A 125 -11.12 -1.32 8.39
N SER A 126 -9.86 -1.11 8.75
CA SER A 126 -9.01 -0.11 8.11
C SER A 126 -8.38 -0.67 6.84
N PRO A 127 -8.59 -0.02 5.67
CA PRO A 127 -7.92 -0.36 4.43
C PRO A 127 -6.38 -0.40 4.53
N LEU A 128 -5.78 0.44 5.38
CA LEU A 128 -4.34 0.48 5.62
C LEU A 128 -3.77 -0.84 6.16
N VAL A 129 -4.56 -1.60 6.95
CA VAL A 129 -4.15 -2.93 7.43
C VAL A 129 -4.20 -3.94 6.28
N TRP A 130 -5.21 -3.84 5.41
CA TRP A 130 -5.31 -4.68 4.22
C TRP A 130 -4.13 -4.42 3.27
N ASP A 131 -3.78 -3.15 3.09
CA ASP A 131 -2.67 -2.71 2.24
C ASP A 131 -1.34 -3.29 2.73
N PHE A 132 -1.05 -3.16 4.04
CA PHE A 132 0.11 -3.78 4.68
C PHE A 132 0.19 -5.29 4.38
N CYS A 133 -0.92 -6.02 4.56
CA CYS A 133 -0.97 -7.47 4.30
C CYS A 133 -0.75 -7.79 2.83
N CYS A 134 -1.41 -7.07 1.92
CA CYS A 134 -1.34 -7.30 0.49
C CYS A 134 0.06 -7.03 -0.05
N ILE A 135 0.69 -5.92 0.33
CA ILE A 135 2.04 -5.55 -0.11
C ILE A 135 3.07 -6.55 0.43
N ALA A 136 2.95 -6.99 1.69
CA ALA A 136 3.85 -7.99 2.26
C ALA A 136 3.80 -9.32 1.50
N VAL A 137 2.59 -9.82 1.19
CA VAL A 137 2.42 -11.05 0.41
C VAL A 137 2.88 -10.85 -1.03
N TYR A 138 2.56 -9.71 -1.65
CA TYR A 138 2.97 -9.38 -3.01
C TYR A 138 4.50 -9.31 -3.15
N GLY A 139 5.19 -8.63 -2.24
CA GLY A 139 6.65 -8.58 -2.22
C GLY A 139 7.28 -9.95 -2.00
N THR A 140 6.68 -10.78 -1.13
CA THR A 140 7.13 -12.15 -0.89
C THR A 140 7.00 -13.00 -2.15
N LEU A 141 5.83 -13.05 -2.78
CA LEU A 141 5.61 -13.85 -3.99
C LEU A 141 6.42 -13.33 -5.18
N SER A 142 6.60 -12.02 -5.31
CA SER A 142 7.47 -11.43 -6.34
C SER A 142 8.93 -11.85 -6.15
N LEU A 143 9.41 -11.92 -4.91
CA LEU A 143 10.75 -12.40 -4.60
C LEU A 143 10.92 -13.88 -4.93
N VAL A 144 9.93 -14.73 -4.57
CA VAL A 144 9.93 -16.15 -4.95
C VAL A 144 9.95 -16.30 -6.46
N PHE A 145 9.08 -15.58 -7.17
CA PHE A 145 8.96 -15.65 -8.63
C PHE A 145 10.27 -15.24 -9.32
N PHE A 146 10.86 -14.11 -8.93
CA PHE A 146 12.16 -13.66 -9.43
C PHE A 146 13.28 -14.66 -9.12
N PHE A 147 13.33 -15.22 -7.90
CA PHE A 147 14.33 -16.21 -7.53
C PHE A 147 14.22 -17.48 -8.37
N THR A 148 13.00 -17.99 -8.59
CA THR A 148 12.78 -19.17 -9.45
C THR A 148 13.20 -18.90 -10.90
N HIS A 149 13.00 -17.68 -11.40
CA HIS A 149 13.47 -17.25 -12.72
C HIS A 149 15.00 -17.21 -12.83
N LEU A 150 15.68 -16.61 -11.86
CA LEU A 150 17.14 -16.53 -11.88
C LEU A 150 17.79 -17.91 -11.78
N LYS A 151 17.24 -18.79 -10.94
CA LYS A 151 17.80 -20.13 -10.70
C LYS A 151 17.34 -21.20 -11.69
N SER A 152 16.34 -20.94 -12.53
CA SER A 152 15.90 -21.89 -13.55
C SER A 152 17.02 -22.30 -14.52
N ASN A 153 18.01 -21.43 -14.75
CA ASN A 153 19.15 -21.74 -15.62
C ASN A 153 20.09 -22.80 -15.02
N VAL A 154 20.20 -22.84 -13.69
CA VAL A 154 21.08 -23.80 -12.99
C VAL A 154 20.29 -25.05 -12.62
N VAL A 155 19.02 -24.89 -12.27
CA VAL A 155 18.11 -25.98 -11.90
C VAL A 155 16.88 -25.90 -12.82
N PRO A 156 16.90 -26.56 -14.00
CA PRO A 156 15.82 -26.50 -14.98
C PRO A 156 14.46 -26.92 -14.42
N ALA A 157 14.44 -27.76 -13.38
CA ALA A 157 13.21 -28.16 -12.70
C ALA A 157 12.43 -26.95 -12.15
N LEU A 158 13.10 -25.87 -11.73
CA LEU A 158 12.44 -24.65 -11.21
C LEU A 158 11.60 -23.94 -12.27
N ALA A 159 11.87 -24.13 -13.57
CA ALA A 159 11.07 -23.55 -14.63
C ALA A 159 9.61 -24.03 -14.56
N LYS A 160 9.38 -25.28 -14.12
CA LYS A 160 8.05 -25.88 -13.97
C LYS A 160 7.18 -25.17 -12.91
N LEU A 161 7.80 -24.49 -11.93
CA LEU A 161 7.09 -23.75 -10.89
C LEU A 161 6.62 -22.36 -11.35
N ARG A 162 7.24 -21.79 -12.37
CA ARG A 162 7.00 -20.38 -12.71
C ARG A 162 5.60 -20.13 -13.24
N ARG A 163 5.09 -20.99 -14.12
CA ARG A 163 3.75 -20.81 -14.70
C ARG A 163 2.62 -20.98 -13.65
N PRO A 164 2.66 -21.96 -12.73
CA PRO A 164 1.77 -21.99 -11.57
C PRO A 164 1.86 -20.74 -10.68
N LEU A 165 3.07 -20.25 -10.39
CA LEU A 165 3.26 -19.02 -9.61
C LEU A 165 2.72 -17.79 -10.34
N ALA A 166 2.82 -17.74 -11.66
CA ALA A 166 2.27 -16.67 -12.47
C ALA A 166 0.73 -16.59 -12.40
N TRP A 167 0.05 -17.74 -12.38
CA TRP A 167 -1.41 -17.81 -12.16
C TRP A 167 -1.83 -17.37 -10.76
N LEU A 168 -0.95 -17.47 -9.76
CA LEU A 168 -1.14 -16.92 -8.42
C LEU A 168 -0.85 -15.43 -8.34
N LEU A 169 0.17 -14.96 -9.05
CA LEU A 169 0.54 -13.55 -9.05
C LEU A 169 -0.47 -12.69 -9.81
N PHE A 170 -1.05 -13.20 -10.90
CA PHE A 170 -1.94 -12.42 -11.74
C PHE A 170 -3.14 -11.82 -10.96
N PRO A 171 -3.96 -12.58 -10.22
CA PRO A 171 -5.04 -11.99 -9.44
C PRO A 171 -4.50 -11.16 -8.26
N LEU A 172 -3.35 -11.54 -7.67
CA LEU A 172 -2.74 -10.79 -6.57
C LEU A 172 -2.39 -9.35 -6.96
N VAL A 173 -1.81 -9.19 -8.15
CA VAL A 173 -1.40 -7.89 -8.68
C VAL A 173 -2.61 -6.96 -8.85
N LEU A 174 -3.74 -7.48 -9.35
CA LEU A 174 -4.99 -6.71 -9.44
C LEU A 174 -5.57 -6.44 -8.05
N TRP A 175 -5.41 -7.38 -7.12
CA TRP A 175 -5.90 -7.28 -5.74
C TRP A 175 -5.20 -6.16 -4.97
N VAL A 176 -3.86 -6.09 -5.01
CA VAL A 176 -3.08 -5.06 -4.30
C VAL A 176 -3.52 -3.66 -4.72
N HIS A 177 -3.65 -3.38 -6.02
CA HIS A 177 -4.11 -2.06 -6.46
C HIS A 177 -5.56 -1.76 -6.15
N THR A 178 -6.41 -2.79 -6.10
CA THR A 178 -7.77 -2.63 -5.60
C THR A 178 -7.72 -2.17 -4.14
N ILE A 179 -6.89 -2.79 -3.29
CA ILE A 179 -6.76 -2.42 -1.88
C ILE A 179 -6.19 -1.01 -1.71
N VAL A 180 -5.08 -0.69 -2.37
CA VAL A 180 -4.51 0.68 -2.37
C VAL A 180 -5.54 1.71 -2.82
N SER A 181 -6.43 1.35 -3.75
CA SER A 181 -7.49 2.25 -4.19
C SER A 181 -8.60 2.42 -3.14
N LEU A 182 -8.91 1.38 -2.38
CA LEU A 182 -9.91 1.42 -1.31
C LEU A 182 -9.47 2.30 -0.13
N ASP A 183 -8.16 2.52 0.05
CA ASP A 183 -7.61 3.52 0.97
C ASP A 183 -8.18 4.92 0.71
N PHE A 184 -8.52 5.21 -0.55
CA PHE A 184 -9.14 6.47 -0.98
C PHE A 184 -10.66 6.33 -1.03
N ALA A 185 -11.15 5.31 -1.75
CA ALA A 185 -12.56 5.18 -2.14
C ALA A 185 -13.54 4.96 -0.96
N THR A 186 -13.04 4.47 0.17
CA THR A 186 -13.85 4.20 1.37
C THR A 186 -13.91 5.38 2.34
N THR A 187 -13.27 6.50 2.00
CA THR A 187 -13.20 7.70 2.85
C THR A 187 -14.28 8.73 2.51
N PHE A 188 -14.41 9.75 3.34
CA PHE A 188 -15.39 10.82 3.18
C PHE A 188 -14.93 11.95 2.25
N VAL A 189 -13.72 11.88 1.68
CA VAL A 189 -13.18 12.93 0.79
C VAL A 189 -13.96 12.92 -0.53
N PRO A 190 -14.70 14.00 -0.88
CA PRO A 190 -15.58 14.00 -2.05
C PRO A 190 -14.88 13.64 -3.37
N GLN A 191 -13.62 14.06 -3.52
CA GLN A 191 -12.78 13.78 -4.69
C GLN A 191 -12.48 12.29 -4.84
N TRP A 192 -12.47 11.53 -3.75
CA TRP A 192 -12.13 10.11 -3.72
C TRP A 192 -13.33 9.18 -3.82
N GLN A 193 -14.55 9.73 -3.81
CA GLN A 193 -15.74 8.91 -3.90
C GLN A 193 -15.98 8.41 -5.34
N GLY A 194 -16.25 7.11 -5.45
CA GLY A 194 -16.63 6.46 -6.70
C GLY A 194 -16.30 4.97 -6.75
N ALA A 195 -17.26 4.13 -7.14
CA ALA A 195 -17.04 2.69 -7.26
C ALA A 195 -16.05 2.29 -8.37
N PHE A 196 -15.71 3.21 -9.28
CA PHE A 196 -14.76 2.99 -10.37
C PHE A 196 -13.30 3.15 -9.96
N PHE A 197 -13.02 3.66 -8.75
CA PHE A 197 -11.66 3.93 -8.24
C PHE A 197 -10.70 2.73 -8.37
N PRO A 198 -11.08 1.49 -7.99
CA PRO A 198 -10.20 0.34 -8.16
C PRO A 198 -9.75 0.10 -9.61
N MET A 199 -10.67 0.19 -10.57
CA MET A 199 -10.35 0.00 -11.99
C MET A 199 -9.47 1.13 -12.51
N TYR A 200 -9.70 2.36 -12.03
CA TYR A 200 -8.88 3.51 -12.35
C TYR A 200 -7.43 3.36 -11.87
N PHE A 201 -7.23 2.91 -10.61
CA PHE A 201 -5.90 2.66 -10.05
C PHE A 201 -5.17 1.54 -10.79
N ILE A 202 -5.87 0.44 -11.12
CA ILE A 202 -5.30 -0.67 -11.89
C ILE A 202 -4.83 -0.19 -13.27
N ALA A 203 -5.66 0.59 -13.99
CA ALA A 203 -5.30 1.11 -15.31
C ALA A 203 -4.05 2.01 -15.25
N GLY A 204 -4.00 2.93 -14.27
CA GLY A 204 -2.85 3.82 -14.08
C GLY A 204 -1.57 3.10 -13.66
N ALA A 205 -1.70 2.04 -12.86
CA ALA A 205 -0.59 1.20 -12.43
C ALA A 205 0.04 0.42 -13.60
N ILE A 206 -0.79 -0.24 -14.40
CA ILE A 206 -0.33 -0.96 -15.60
C ILE A 206 0.38 0.03 -16.53
N TYR A 207 -0.20 1.21 -16.72
CA TYR A 207 0.35 2.20 -17.64
C TYR A 207 1.70 2.77 -17.18
N SER A 208 1.78 3.21 -15.91
CA SER A 208 3.00 3.78 -15.34
C SER A 208 4.14 2.78 -15.28
N GLY A 209 3.86 1.54 -14.89
CA GLY A 209 4.89 0.51 -14.87
C GLY A 209 5.33 0.08 -16.29
N LEU A 210 4.42 0.05 -17.28
CA LEU A 210 4.81 -0.21 -18.69
C LEU A 210 5.80 0.85 -19.17
N ALA A 211 5.51 2.12 -18.88
CA ALA A 211 6.41 3.24 -19.20
C ALA A 211 7.76 3.13 -18.49
N LEU A 212 7.80 2.63 -17.25
CA LEU A 212 9.05 2.37 -16.53
C LEU A 212 9.85 1.23 -17.17
N VAL A 213 9.22 0.08 -17.44
CA VAL A 213 9.91 -1.05 -18.09
C VAL A 213 10.45 -0.64 -19.46
N ASN A 214 9.67 0.10 -20.24
CA ASN A 214 10.10 0.65 -21.51
C ASN A 214 11.28 1.63 -21.37
N ALA A 215 11.28 2.52 -20.36
CA ALA A 215 12.40 3.41 -20.05
C ALA A 215 13.69 2.63 -19.74
N LEU A 216 13.57 1.55 -18.96
CA LEU A 216 14.70 0.73 -18.55
C LEU A 216 15.29 -0.08 -19.71
N LEU A 217 14.44 -0.66 -20.55
CA LEU A 217 14.87 -1.36 -21.76
C LEU A 217 15.59 -0.41 -22.72
N TRP A 218 15.06 0.81 -22.87
CA TRP A 218 15.71 1.84 -23.66
C TRP A 218 17.08 2.25 -23.11
N ALA A 219 17.20 2.42 -21.79
CA ALA A 219 18.48 2.74 -21.14
C ALA A 219 19.54 1.65 -21.43
N GLU A 220 19.11 0.43 -21.71
CA GLU A 220 19.95 -0.69 -22.14
C GLU A 220 20.14 -0.81 -23.66
N GLY A 221 19.48 0.05 -24.45
CA GLY A 221 19.57 0.07 -25.90
C GLY A 221 18.59 -0.86 -26.61
N TYR A 222 17.58 -1.38 -25.93
CA TYR A 222 16.57 -2.28 -26.49
C TYR A 222 15.24 -1.55 -26.75
N ARG A 223 14.56 -1.97 -27.81
CA ARG A 223 13.23 -1.48 -28.19
C ARG A 223 12.25 -2.64 -28.24
N VAL A 224 11.12 -2.52 -27.56
CA VAL A 224 10.05 -3.53 -27.57
C VAL A 224 8.74 -2.88 -28.03
N ARG A 225 8.41 -3.04 -29.32
CA ARG A 225 7.23 -2.41 -29.95
C ARG A 225 5.91 -2.79 -29.29
N LEU A 226 5.81 -3.99 -28.70
CA LEU A 226 4.58 -4.39 -28.01
C LEU A 226 4.29 -3.50 -26.80
N LEU A 227 5.32 -3.11 -26.04
CA LEU A 227 5.14 -2.24 -24.87
C LEU A 227 4.62 -0.86 -25.31
N GLU A 228 5.16 -0.30 -26.39
CA GLU A 228 4.68 0.95 -26.99
C GLU A 228 3.19 0.87 -27.37
N ARG A 229 2.75 -0.26 -27.97
CA ARG A 229 1.34 -0.49 -28.33
C ARG A 229 0.44 -0.64 -27.10
N LEU A 230 0.87 -1.39 -26.09
CA LEU A 230 0.11 -1.55 -24.85
C LEU A 230 -0.03 -0.22 -24.09
N MET A 231 1.02 0.59 -24.08
CA MET A 231 1.00 1.94 -23.53
C MET A 231 -0.03 2.83 -24.25
N LEU A 232 -0.12 2.74 -25.58
CA LEU A 232 -1.18 3.42 -26.32
C LEU A 232 -2.58 2.95 -25.89
N CYS A 233 -2.84 1.65 -25.78
CA CYS A 233 -4.12 1.14 -25.29
C CYS A 233 -4.46 1.64 -23.87
N CYS A 234 -3.46 1.70 -22.99
CA CYS A 234 -3.64 2.21 -21.63
C CYS A 234 -3.98 3.71 -21.62
N SER A 235 -3.35 4.50 -22.49
CA SER A 235 -3.65 5.94 -22.62
C SER A 235 -5.11 6.20 -22.99
N TRP A 236 -5.66 5.45 -23.95
CA TRP A 236 -7.09 5.54 -24.32
C TRP A 236 -8.00 5.17 -23.16
N THR A 237 -7.66 4.11 -22.42
CA THR A 237 -8.43 3.67 -21.25
C THR A 237 -8.50 4.77 -20.19
N LEU A 238 -7.37 5.41 -19.87
CA LEU A 238 -7.34 6.50 -18.90
C LEU A 238 -8.01 7.78 -19.38
N ILE A 239 -7.88 8.15 -20.66
CA ILE A 239 -8.60 9.30 -21.23
C ILE A 239 -10.10 9.15 -21.02
N VAL A 240 -10.66 7.95 -21.27
CA VAL A 240 -12.09 7.68 -21.05
C VAL A 240 -12.46 7.84 -19.57
N ILE A 241 -11.63 7.32 -18.66
CA ILE A 241 -11.90 7.42 -17.22
C ILE A 241 -11.79 8.88 -16.73
N TRP A 242 -10.78 9.64 -17.16
CA TRP A 242 -10.63 11.05 -16.80
C TRP A 242 -11.76 11.91 -17.38
N PHE A 243 -12.18 11.63 -18.61
CA PHE A 243 -13.33 12.32 -19.20
C PHE A 243 -14.61 12.02 -18.41
N TRP A 244 -14.81 10.76 -18.02
CA TRP A 244 -15.94 10.37 -17.18
C TRP A 244 -15.90 11.06 -15.80
N ASP A 245 -14.76 11.05 -15.12
CA ASP A 245 -14.58 11.71 -13.81
C ASP A 245 -14.83 13.23 -13.92
N PHE A 246 -14.34 13.86 -15.00
CA PHE A 246 -14.62 15.26 -15.31
C PHE A 246 -16.11 15.54 -15.49
N LEU A 247 -16.85 14.68 -16.20
CA LEU A 247 -18.31 14.83 -16.34
C LEU A 247 -19.05 14.71 -15.00
N GLN A 248 -18.53 13.91 -14.05
CA GLN A 248 -19.14 13.71 -12.75
C GLN A 248 -18.81 14.82 -11.75
N LYS A 249 -17.55 15.30 -11.74
CA LYS A 249 -17.03 16.19 -10.68
C LYS A 249 -16.73 17.61 -11.15
N GLY A 250 -16.61 17.84 -12.46
CA GLY A 250 -16.27 19.14 -13.04
C GLY A 250 -14.79 19.54 -12.90
N GLU A 251 -13.94 18.69 -12.32
CA GLU A 251 -12.52 18.94 -12.11
C GLU A 251 -11.68 17.94 -12.92
N ILE A 252 -10.49 18.36 -13.38
CA ILE A 252 -9.59 17.50 -14.15
C ILE A 252 -8.12 17.88 -13.93
N CYS A 253 -7.25 16.89 -13.83
CA CYS A 253 -5.80 17.08 -13.78
C CYS A 253 -5.25 17.33 -15.19
N LEU A 254 -5.20 18.59 -15.61
CA LEU A 254 -4.74 18.97 -16.95
C LEU A 254 -3.32 18.45 -17.28
N PRO A 255 -2.31 18.52 -16.37
CA PRO A 255 -0.99 17.96 -16.64
C PRO A 255 -1.02 16.46 -16.97
N ALA A 256 -1.83 15.67 -16.26
CA ALA A 256 -1.96 14.24 -16.50
C ALA A 256 -2.57 13.96 -17.89
N VAL A 257 -3.66 14.65 -18.23
CA VAL A 257 -4.34 14.49 -19.52
C VAL A 257 -3.41 14.84 -20.68
N ILE A 258 -2.66 15.93 -20.58
CA ILE A 258 -1.75 16.35 -21.65
C ILE A 258 -0.58 15.37 -21.77
N LEU A 259 0.13 15.11 -20.67
CA LEU A 259 1.40 14.39 -20.70
C LEU A 259 1.24 12.88 -20.83
N ALA A 260 0.19 12.30 -20.24
CA ALA A 260 -0.08 10.86 -20.25
C ALA A 260 -1.31 10.46 -21.10
N GLY A 261 -2.12 11.41 -21.57
CA GLY A 261 -3.22 11.13 -22.50
C GLY A 261 -2.88 11.53 -23.95
N VAL A 262 -2.65 12.84 -24.17
CA VAL A 262 -2.53 13.44 -25.51
C VAL A 262 -1.16 13.19 -26.15
N ILE A 263 -0.06 13.52 -25.46
CA ILE A 263 1.30 13.35 -26.00
C ILE A 263 1.60 11.91 -26.44
N PRO A 264 1.16 10.86 -25.73
CA PRO A 264 1.33 9.48 -26.17
C PRO A 264 0.74 9.17 -27.54
N GLN A 265 -0.32 9.87 -27.96
CA GLN A 265 -0.91 9.70 -29.30
C GLN A 265 0.04 10.14 -30.43
N LEU A 266 1.09 10.89 -30.12
CA LEU A 266 2.10 11.24 -31.11
C LEU A 266 2.88 10.02 -31.63
N LEU A 267 2.84 8.88 -30.93
CA LEU A 267 3.44 7.62 -31.40
C LEU A 267 2.73 7.01 -32.63
N TRP A 268 1.55 7.51 -33.00
CA TRP A 268 0.92 7.17 -34.29
C TRP A 268 1.68 7.78 -35.48
N VAL A 269 2.46 8.85 -35.26
CA VAL A 269 3.23 9.54 -36.29
C VAL A 269 4.61 8.90 -36.42
N GLU A 270 4.93 8.42 -37.62
CA GLU A 270 6.18 7.70 -37.90
C GLU A 270 7.43 8.52 -37.56
N ALA A 271 7.42 9.82 -37.88
CA ALA A 271 8.52 10.74 -37.58
C ALA A 271 8.86 10.83 -36.08
N ILE A 272 7.87 10.61 -35.20
CA ILE A 272 8.04 10.64 -33.74
C ILE A 272 8.37 9.25 -33.23
N ARG A 273 7.66 8.23 -33.71
CA ARG A 273 7.83 6.82 -33.32
C ARG A 273 9.22 6.28 -33.65
N ASP A 274 9.76 6.65 -34.80
CA ASP A 274 11.01 6.10 -35.33
C ASP A 274 12.22 6.93 -34.91
N ASN A 275 12.01 8.17 -34.43
CA ASN A 275 13.04 8.96 -33.78
C ASN A 275 13.21 8.56 -32.31
N ARG A 276 14.40 8.04 -31.98
CA ARG A 276 14.76 7.59 -30.62
C ARG A 276 14.44 8.65 -29.56
N THR A 277 14.99 9.86 -29.71
CA THR A 277 14.88 10.92 -28.70
C THR A 277 13.44 11.35 -28.46
N LEU A 278 12.63 11.45 -29.52
CA LEU A 278 11.24 11.86 -29.41
C LEU A 278 10.37 10.81 -28.73
N ARG A 279 10.57 9.53 -29.07
CA ARG A 279 9.91 8.42 -28.38
C ARG A 279 10.26 8.40 -26.89
N ASP A 280 11.53 8.63 -26.54
CA ASP A 280 11.98 8.64 -25.15
C ASP A 280 11.33 9.79 -24.38
N LEU A 281 11.24 10.97 -25.00
CA LEU A 281 10.53 12.13 -24.43
C LEU A 281 9.06 11.80 -24.16
N VAL A 282 8.36 11.18 -25.11
CA VAL A 282 6.97 10.72 -24.91
C VAL A 282 6.87 9.77 -23.72
N ASN A 283 7.80 8.82 -23.59
CA ASN A 283 7.82 7.88 -22.47
C ASN A 283 8.02 8.56 -21.11
N PHE A 284 8.89 9.58 -21.03
CA PHE A 284 9.07 10.38 -19.81
C PHE A 284 7.88 11.28 -19.52
N CYS A 285 7.20 11.82 -20.54
CA CYS A 285 5.94 12.55 -20.37
C CYS A 285 4.88 11.68 -19.70
N ILE A 286 4.77 10.40 -20.07
CA ILE A 286 3.83 9.47 -19.44
C ILE A 286 4.13 9.30 -17.96
N LEU A 287 5.39 9.03 -17.60
CA LEU A 287 5.79 8.86 -16.20
C LEU A 287 5.51 10.12 -15.37
N PHE A 288 5.85 11.30 -15.90
CA PHE A 288 5.61 12.56 -15.21
C PHE A 288 4.12 12.90 -15.12
N GLY A 289 3.35 12.66 -16.18
CA GLY A 289 1.91 12.89 -16.22
C GLY A 289 1.15 12.02 -15.21
N LEU A 290 1.52 10.73 -15.11
CA LEU A 290 0.94 9.83 -14.12
C LEU A 290 1.42 10.12 -12.69
N PHE A 291 2.63 10.64 -12.52
CA PHE A 291 3.05 11.14 -11.21
C PHE A 291 2.25 12.39 -10.79
N ALA A 292 2.06 13.34 -11.71
CA ALA A 292 1.22 14.52 -11.47
C ALA A 292 -0.23 14.14 -11.16
N GLU A 293 -0.76 13.10 -11.80
CA GLU A 293 -2.05 12.51 -11.48
C GLU A 293 -2.12 12.01 -10.03
N ARG A 294 -1.09 11.29 -9.55
CA ARG A 294 -1.05 10.82 -8.14
C ARG A 294 -0.89 11.95 -7.14
N LEU A 295 -0.11 12.98 -7.48
CA LEU A 295 -0.01 14.18 -6.67
C LEU A 295 -1.35 14.90 -6.56
N TYR A 296 -2.03 15.12 -7.69
CA TYR A 296 -3.35 15.73 -7.73
C TYR A 296 -4.39 14.92 -6.96
N LEU A 297 -4.35 13.60 -7.08
CA LEU A 297 -5.27 12.71 -6.37
C LEU A 297 -5.12 12.88 -4.86
N VAL A 298 -3.89 12.87 -4.34
CA VAL A 298 -3.63 12.95 -2.89
C VAL A 298 -3.78 14.38 -2.36
N ILE A 299 -3.37 15.38 -3.15
CA ILE A 299 -3.37 16.80 -2.82
C ILE A 299 -4.17 17.58 -3.89
N PRO A 300 -5.51 17.54 -3.86
CA PRO A 300 -6.35 18.24 -4.84
C PRO A 300 -6.10 19.75 -4.93
N SER A 301 -5.70 20.39 -3.82
CA SER A 301 -5.32 21.82 -3.79
C SER A 301 -4.13 22.18 -4.69
N MET A 302 -3.39 21.21 -5.25
CA MET A 302 -2.37 21.50 -6.25
C MET A 302 -2.89 22.13 -7.54
N ASN A 303 -4.19 21.98 -7.84
CA ASN A 303 -4.81 22.59 -9.02
C ASN A 303 -5.35 24.00 -8.73
N THR A 304 -5.38 24.41 -7.46
CA THR A 304 -5.73 25.77 -7.04
C THR A 304 -4.45 26.59 -6.75
N ARG A 305 -4.56 27.92 -6.68
CA ARG A 305 -3.40 28.82 -6.47
C ARG A 305 -2.64 28.61 -5.15
N ASP A 306 -3.14 27.77 -4.25
CA ASP A 306 -2.65 27.63 -2.88
C ASP A 306 -1.74 26.40 -2.65
N GLY A 307 -1.68 25.45 -3.60
CA GLY A 307 -0.83 24.26 -3.50
C GLY A 307 0.64 24.56 -3.81
N ILE A 308 1.47 24.68 -2.78
CA ILE A 308 2.93 24.91 -2.93
C ILE A 308 3.70 23.67 -2.48
N LEU A 309 4.50 23.10 -3.39
CA LEU A 309 5.51 22.10 -3.05
C LEU A 309 6.67 22.76 -2.30
N HIS A 310 7.03 22.21 -1.14
CA HIS A 310 8.20 22.62 -0.39
C HIS A 310 9.46 21.94 -0.93
N TRP A 311 10.62 22.47 -0.54
CA TRP A 311 11.91 21.88 -0.90
C TRP A 311 12.03 20.41 -0.45
N ALA A 312 11.39 20.08 0.69
CA ALA A 312 11.35 18.73 1.22
C ALA A 312 10.62 17.76 0.29
N ASP A 313 9.52 18.19 -0.34
CA ASP A 313 8.77 17.38 -1.30
C ASP A 313 9.60 17.03 -2.53
N TYR A 314 10.23 18.04 -3.15
CA TYR A 314 11.16 17.82 -4.26
C TYR A 314 12.35 16.94 -3.85
N GLY A 315 12.83 17.11 -2.62
CA GLY A 315 13.87 16.28 -2.03
C GLY A 315 13.45 14.81 -1.88
N LEU A 316 12.22 14.52 -1.44
CA LEU A 316 11.68 13.15 -1.37
C LEU A 316 11.50 12.53 -2.76
N MET A 317 11.02 13.30 -3.74
CA MET A 317 10.96 12.87 -5.13
C MET A 317 12.37 12.49 -5.63
N SER A 318 13.35 13.38 -5.43
CA SER A 318 14.75 13.17 -5.80
C SER A 318 15.37 11.96 -5.09
N PHE A 319 15.12 11.82 -3.78
CA PHE A 319 15.57 10.68 -2.97
C PHE A 319 15.08 9.36 -3.58
N SER A 320 13.78 9.27 -3.86
CA SER A 320 13.16 8.03 -4.34
C SER A 320 13.68 7.62 -5.72
N VAL A 321 13.75 8.56 -6.67
CA VAL A 321 14.28 8.31 -8.02
C VAL A 321 15.77 7.98 -7.97
N GLY A 322 16.55 8.71 -7.17
CA GLY A 322 17.98 8.46 -6.98
C GLY A 322 18.25 7.08 -6.40
N LEU A 323 17.51 6.69 -5.35
CA LEU A 323 17.60 5.37 -4.72
C LEU A 323 17.24 4.25 -5.72
N PHE A 324 16.19 4.43 -6.52
CA PHE A 324 15.81 3.49 -7.57
C PHE A 324 16.92 3.26 -8.56
N ILE A 325 17.45 4.33 -9.16
CA ILE A 325 18.49 4.25 -10.18
C ILE A 325 19.74 3.55 -9.61
N LEU A 326 20.19 3.96 -8.43
CA LEU A 326 21.35 3.37 -7.78
C LEU A 326 21.16 1.88 -7.48
N MET A 327 19.99 1.50 -6.93
CA MET A 327 19.68 0.11 -6.60
C MET A 327 19.52 -0.75 -7.86
N PHE A 328 18.69 -0.32 -8.81
CA PHE A 328 18.36 -1.05 -10.02
C PHE A 328 19.62 -1.35 -10.85
N PHE A 329 20.39 -0.32 -11.24
CA PHE A 329 21.55 -0.52 -12.10
C PHE A 329 22.69 -1.28 -11.41
N ARG A 330 22.82 -1.16 -10.08
CA ARG A 330 23.81 -1.94 -9.31
C ARG A 330 23.43 -3.41 -9.22
N LEU A 331 22.15 -3.73 -9.02
CA LEU A 331 21.65 -5.11 -9.03
C LEU A 331 21.66 -5.71 -10.43
N ARG A 332 21.20 -4.96 -11.44
CA ARG A 332 21.24 -5.35 -12.85
C ARG A 332 22.65 -5.77 -13.26
N LYS A 333 23.67 -4.97 -12.94
CA LYS A 333 25.07 -5.31 -13.26
C LYS A 333 25.52 -6.64 -12.64
N LYS A 334 25.06 -6.99 -11.44
CA LYS A 334 25.34 -8.30 -10.83
C LYS A 334 24.62 -9.45 -11.55
N LEU A 335 23.53 -9.16 -12.26
CA LEU A 335 22.70 -10.11 -12.97
C LEU A 335 23.08 -10.29 -14.45
N ASP A 336 24.09 -9.56 -14.96
CA ASP A 336 24.55 -9.66 -16.35
C ASP A 336 24.83 -11.12 -16.77
N SER A 337 25.47 -11.90 -15.89
CA SER A 337 25.75 -13.33 -16.13
C SER A 337 24.51 -14.22 -16.23
N TYR A 338 23.40 -13.83 -15.61
CA TYR A 338 22.12 -14.56 -15.64
C TYR A 338 21.23 -14.15 -16.83
N ILE A 339 21.46 -12.97 -17.40
CA ILE A 339 20.75 -12.42 -18.56
C ILE A 339 21.41 -12.89 -19.87
N ALA A 340 22.73 -13.10 -19.88
CA ALA A 340 23.51 -13.47 -21.06
C ALA A 340 23.32 -14.92 -21.57
N VAL A 341 22.50 -15.74 -20.89
CA VAL A 341 22.19 -17.10 -21.36
C VAL A 341 21.05 -17.02 -22.37
N ASP A 342 21.43 -17.01 -23.65
CA ASP A 342 20.56 -17.01 -24.82
C ASP A 342 19.59 -18.20 -24.82
N SER A 343 18.29 -17.90 -24.91
CA SER A 343 17.39 -18.52 -25.90
C SER A 343 15.98 -17.95 -25.76
N ALA A 344 15.36 -17.71 -26.93
CA ALA A 344 13.97 -17.36 -27.23
C ALA A 344 13.65 -15.85 -27.31
N TYR A 345 13.57 -15.42 -28.58
CA TYR A 345 13.25 -14.10 -29.11
C TYR A 345 11.83 -13.63 -28.78
N PHE A 346 11.69 -12.33 -28.53
CA PHE A 346 10.44 -11.58 -28.71
C PHE A 346 10.48 -10.90 -30.08
N GLY A 347 9.38 -11.01 -30.84
CA GLY A 347 8.90 -10.14 -31.94
C GLY A 347 9.91 -9.48 -32.88
N GLU A 348 9.73 -9.69 -34.20
CA GLU A 348 10.29 -8.92 -35.33
C GLU A 348 11.33 -7.85 -34.93
N VAL A 349 12.55 -8.32 -34.68
CA VAL A 349 13.75 -7.50 -34.80
C VAL A 349 13.79 -7.05 -36.25
N ASP A 350 14.06 -5.77 -36.52
CA ASP A 350 14.16 -5.26 -37.89
C ASP A 350 15.02 -6.23 -38.72
N GLY A 351 14.49 -6.62 -39.89
CA GLY A 351 14.87 -7.83 -40.64
C GLY A 351 16.28 -7.87 -41.23
N SER A 352 17.26 -7.14 -40.67
CA SER A 352 18.66 -7.22 -41.07
C SER A 352 19.46 -8.32 -40.37
N GLU A 353 18.89 -9.02 -39.37
CA GLU A 353 19.59 -10.10 -38.63
C GLU A 353 18.84 -11.45 -38.61
N LEU A 354 17.83 -11.63 -39.49
CA LEU A 354 17.00 -12.84 -39.59
C LEU A 354 17.61 -13.96 -40.45
N ALA A 355 18.93 -14.16 -40.37
CA ALA A 355 19.55 -15.35 -40.95
C ALA A 355 20.55 -15.89 -39.95
N GLN A 356 20.22 -17.02 -39.29
CA GLN A 356 21.10 -18.20 -39.15
C GLN A 356 20.92 -19.06 -37.89
N ASN A 357 19.95 -18.85 -36.99
CA ASN A 357 19.77 -19.78 -35.85
C ASN A 357 18.33 -20.32 -35.75
N GLU A 358 18.06 -21.40 -36.50
CA GLU A 358 16.94 -22.30 -36.27
C GLU A 358 17.15 -23.05 -34.93
N THR A 359 16.37 -22.71 -33.91
CA THR A 359 16.17 -23.58 -32.74
C THR A 359 14.88 -24.37 -32.92
N PRO A 360 14.82 -25.66 -32.52
CA PRO A 360 13.74 -26.55 -32.87
C PRO A 360 12.39 -26.02 -32.36
N GLU A 361 11.43 -25.91 -33.28
CA GLU A 361 10.03 -25.69 -32.94
C GLU A 361 9.58 -26.83 -32.01
N ILE A 362 9.36 -26.50 -30.73
CA ILE A 362 8.51 -27.34 -29.90
C ILE A 362 7.11 -27.18 -30.50
N GLU A 363 6.67 -28.16 -31.29
CA GLU A 363 5.28 -28.31 -31.71
C GLU A 363 4.41 -28.28 -30.45
N GLU A 364 3.83 -27.12 -30.14
CA GLU A 364 2.74 -27.03 -29.18
C GLU A 364 1.54 -27.70 -29.84
N ASP A 365 1.23 -28.92 -29.39
CA ASP A 365 -0.01 -29.60 -29.72
C ASP A 365 -1.19 -28.65 -29.43
N ASN A 366 -1.72 -28.07 -30.51
CA ASN A 366 -2.87 -27.14 -30.51
C ASN A 366 -4.19 -27.87 -30.24
N SER A 367 -4.15 -29.14 -29.80
CA SER A 367 -5.34 -29.82 -29.29
C SER A 367 -5.88 -29.09 -28.05
N TYR A 368 -7.21 -28.89 -28.03
CA TYR A 368 -7.90 -28.34 -26.87
C TYR A 368 -7.64 -29.22 -25.65
N LYS A 369 -6.87 -28.71 -24.69
CA LYS A 369 -6.63 -29.38 -23.42
C LYS A 369 -7.82 -29.11 -22.49
N VAL A 370 -8.49 -30.18 -22.07
CA VAL A 370 -9.60 -30.09 -21.10
C VAL A 370 -9.13 -29.30 -19.86
N PRO A 371 -9.90 -28.33 -19.33
CA PRO A 371 -9.43 -27.39 -18.30
C PRO A 371 -8.79 -28.04 -17.06
N TRP A 372 -9.26 -29.23 -16.69
CA TRP A 372 -8.84 -29.98 -15.50
C TRP A 372 -7.65 -30.93 -15.72
N THR A 373 -7.12 -31.03 -16.94
CA THR A 373 -6.06 -32.00 -17.28
C THR A 373 -4.68 -31.38 -17.45
N THR A 374 -4.61 -30.04 -17.46
CA THR A 374 -3.37 -29.28 -17.60
C THR A 374 -2.38 -29.58 -16.47
N VAL A 375 -1.08 -29.49 -16.78
CA VAL A 375 -0.02 -29.78 -15.81
C VAL A 375 -0.05 -28.77 -14.67
N GLU A 376 -0.34 -27.51 -15.02
CA GLU A 376 -0.50 -26.38 -14.12
C GLU A 376 -1.61 -26.65 -13.10
N PHE A 377 -2.79 -27.09 -13.56
CA PHE A 377 -3.90 -27.43 -12.68
C PHE A 377 -3.53 -28.59 -11.73
N LYS A 378 -2.93 -29.66 -12.25
CA LYS A 378 -2.51 -30.81 -11.42
C LYS A 378 -1.48 -30.44 -10.35
N MET A 379 -0.60 -29.49 -10.65
CA MET A 379 0.38 -28.96 -9.69
C MET A 379 -0.29 -28.07 -8.64
N LEU A 380 -1.18 -27.16 -9.07
CA LEU A 380 -1.77 -26.11 -8.25
C LEU A 380 -2.94 -26.60 -7.37
N ARG A 381 -3.73 -27.59 -7.82
CA ARG A 381 -5.00 -27.97 -7.18
C ARG A 381 -4.93 -28.23 -5.67
N MET A 382 -4.01 -29.08 -5.20
CA MET A 382 -3.96 -29.46 -3.78
C MET A 382 -3.40 -28.32 -2.92
N PRO A 383 -2.28 -27.67 -3.29
CA PRO A 383 -1.82 -26.46 -2.62
C PRO A 383 -2.90 -25.37 -2.52
N LEU A 384 -3.63 -25.13 -3.62
CA LEU A 384 -4.66 -24.10 -3.68
C LEU A 384 -5.85 -24.43 -2.80
N LEU A 385 -6.32 -25.68 -2.79
CA LEU A 385 -7.40 -26.12 -1.91
C LEU A 385 -7.01 -25.95 -0.43
N VAL A 386 -5.76 -26.26 -0.06
CA VAL A 386 -5.29 -26.03 1.32
C VAL A 386 -5.17 -24.54 1.62
N GLY A 387 -4.76 -23.72 0.66
CA GLY A 387 -4.77 -22.26 0.80
C GLY A 387 -6.17 -21.70 1.05
N ILE A 388 -7.16 -22.13 0.24
CA ILE A 388 -8.58 -21.76 0.40
C ILE A 388 -9.10 -22.24 1.76
N LEU A 389 -8.83 -23.49 2.13
CA LEU A 389 -9.22 -24.02 3.43
C LEU A 389 -8.61 -23.21 4.58
N SER A 390 -7.35 -22.80 4.46
CA SER A 390 -6.68 -21.98 5.47
C SER A 390 -7.34 -20.61 5.62
N ALA A 391 -7.73 -19.98 4.52
CA ALA A 391 -8.48 -18.71 4.57
C ALA A 391 -9.88 -18.87 5.18
N VAL A 392 -10.57 -19.98 4.88
CA VAL A 392 -11.88 -20.30 5.50
C VAL A 392 -11.72 -20.57 7.00
N LEU A 393 -10.71 -21.35 7.39
CA LEU A 393 -10.42 -21.61 8.81
C LEU A 393 -10.06 -20.33 9.54
N PHE A 394 -9.31 -19.42 8.92
CA PHE A 394 -9.03 -18.10 9.46
C PHE A 394 -10.31 -17.29 9.70
N CYS A 395 -11.22 -17.23 8.72
CA CYS A 395 -12.53 -16.61 8.90
C CYS A 395 -13.31 -17.20 10.08
N VAL A 396 -13.44 -18.53 10.12
CA VAL A 396 -14.20 -19.22 11.16
C VAL A 396 -13.58 -18.98 12.54
N TRP A 397 -12.25 -19.07 12.63
CA TRP A 397 -11.52 -18.82 13.88
C TRP A 397 -11.66 -17.37 14.34
N SER A 398 -11.62 -16.40 13.42
CA SER A 398 -11.75 -14.98 13.77
C SER A 398 -13.14 -14.56 14.27
N PHE A 399 -14.19 -15.35 13.98
CA PHE A 399 -15.57 -14.93 14.22
C PHE A 399 -15.98 -14.92 15.72
N ASP A 400 -15.37 -15.76 16.55
CA ASP A 400 -15.77 -15.98 17.95
C ASP A 400 -14.70 -15.57 18.97
N GLN A 401 -13.69 -14.81 18.53
CA GLN A 401 -12.57 -14.39 19.36
C GLN A 401 -12.74 -12.92 19.76
N GLU A 402 -12.73 -12.62 21.06
CA GLU A 402 -12.95 -11.26 21.60
C GLU A 402 -11.98 -10.21 21.00
N VAL A 403 -10.74 -10.62 20.75
CA VAL A 403 -9.69 -9.79 20.11
C VAL A 403 -10.11 -9.35 18.70
N PHE A 404 -10.78 -10.22 17.96
CA PHE A 404 -11.23 -9.96 16.59
C PHE A 404 -12.56 -9.21 16.56
N VAL A 405 -13.46 -9.50 17.50
CA VAL A 405 -14.71 -8.74 17.68
C VAL A 405 -14.41 -7.27 18.02
N SER A 406 -13.47 -7.02 18.94
CA SER A 406 -13.03 -5.67 19.31
C SER A 406 -12.26 -4.98 18.17
N ALA A 407 -11.48 -5.73 17.39
CA ALA A 407 -10.81 -5.24 16.18
C ALA A 407 -11.74 -5.06 14.95
N GLY A 408 -13.04 -5.28 15.09
CA GLY A 408 -14.02 -5.07 14.03
C GLY A 408 -13.97 -6.11 12.90
N ALA A 409 -13.43 -7.30 13.15
CA ALA A 409 -13.26 -8.40 12.20
C ALA A 409 -14.57 -9.10 11.77
N GLY A 410 -15.65 -8.35 11.57
CA GLY A 410 -16.83 -8.87 10.88
C GLY A 410 -16.44 -9.41 9.50
N PHE A 411 -17.17 -10.42 9.02
CA PHE A 411 -16.87 -11.15 7.79
C PHE A 411 -16.43 -10.26 6.61
N VAL A 412 -17.14 -9.15 6.37
CA VAL A 412 -16.84 -8.20 5.28
C VAL A 412 -15.43 -7.59 5.39
N ASN A 413 -14.96 -7.32 6.60
CA ASN A 413 -13.69 -6.64 6.86
C ASN A 413 -12.48 -7.57 6.73
N VAL A 414 -12.72 -8.88 6.67
CA VAL A 414 -11.67 -9.90 6.50
C VAL A 414 -11.48 -10.26 5.02
N ILE A 415 -12.52 -10.08 4.17
CA ILE A 415 -12.48 -10.38 2.73
C ILE A 415 -11.22 -9.87 2.04
N PRO A 416 -10.78 -8.61 2.26
CA PRO A 416 -9.58 -8.05 1.65
C PRO A 416 -8.29 -8.84 1.92
N VAL A 417 -8.21 -9.58 3.03
CA VAL A 417 -7.02 -10.33 3.45
C VAL A 417 -7.06 -11.80 3.02
N LEU A 418 -8.23 -12.31 2.60
CA LEU A 418 -8.40 -13.73 2.24
C LEU A 418 -7.55 -14.16 1.07
N TYR A 419 -7.58 -13.42 -0.05
CA TYR A 419 -6.79 -13.78 -1.21
C TYR A 419 -5.27 -13.75 -0.92
N PRO A 420 -4.71 -12.73 -0.23
CA PRO A 420 -3.34 -12.77 0.27
C PRO A 420 -2.99 -14.03 1.08
N ILE A 421 -3.86 -14.47 2.00
CA ILE A 421 -3.67 -15.70 2.78
C ILE A 421 -3.61 -16.92 1.85
N VAL A 422 -4.57 -17.04 0.93
CA VAL A 422 -4.60 -18.13 -0.06
C VAL A 422 -3.31 -18.15 -0.87
N ALA A 423 -2.86 -16.99 -1.35
CA ALA A 423 -1.70 -16.87 -2.20
C ALA A 423 -0.39 -17.24 -1.48
N LEU A 424 -0.25 -16.80 -0.22
CA LEU A 424 0.90 -17.10 0.63
C LEU A 424 1.01 -18.60 0.94
N VAL A 425 -0.08 -19.20 1.44
CA VAL A 425 -0.13 -20.62 1.80
C VAL A 425 0.07 -21.51 0.58
N THR A 426 -0.57 -21.17 -0.54
CA THR A 426 -0.44 -21.95 -1.78
C THR A 426 1.00 -21.92 -2.29
N THR A 427 1.64 -20.75 -2.31
CA THR A 427 3.04 -20.58 -2.71
C THR A 427 3.97 -21.40 -1.81
N PHE A 428 3.77 -21.33 -0.49
CA PHE A 428 4.54 -22.10 0.47
C PHE A 428 4.47 -23.62 0.20
N LEU A 429 3.24 -24.15 0.04
CA LEU A 429 3.02 -25.57 -0.22
C LEU A 429 3.56 -26.01 -1.59
N LEU A 430 3.47 -25.15 -2.61
CA LEU A 430 4.09 -25.40 -3.92
C LEU A 430 5.60 -25.54 -3.79
N CYS A 431 6.26 -24.62 -3.06
CA CYS A 431 7.69 -24.69 -2.80
C CYS A 431 8.07 -25.97 -2.03
N LEU A 432 7.33 -26.32 -0.97
CA LEU A 432 7.59 -27.55 -0.20
C LEU A 432 7.42 -28.83 -1.05
N LYS A 433 6.32 -28.92 -1.81
CA LYS A 433 6.05 -30.07 -2.68
C LYS A 433 7.15 -30.24 -3.72
N PHE A 434 7.55 -29.15 -4.37
CA PHE A 434 8.61 -29.15 -5.37
C PHE A 434 9.95 -29.63 -4.80
N VAL A 435 10.30 -29.13 -3.61
CA VAL A 435 11.53 -29.50 -2.90
C VAL A 435 11.53 -30.98 -2.53
N ARG A 436 10.38 -31.53 -2.11
CA ARG A 436 10.19 -32.95 -1.79
C ARG A 436 10.32 -33.84 -3.03
N GLU A 437 9.65 -33.49 -4.12
CA GLU A 437 9.59 -34.30 -5.35
C GLU A 437 10.92 -34.32 -6.11
N ASN A 438 11.59 -33.17 -6.21
CA ASN A 438 12.79 -33.05 -7.05
C ASN A 438 14.09 -33.26 -6.26
N ARG A 439 14.01 -33.62 -4.96
CA ARG A 439 15.15 -33.76 -4.03
C ARG A 439 16.22 -32.71 -4.31
N VAL A 440 15.86 -31.42 -4.34
CA VAL A 440 16.78 -30.36 -4.80
C VAL A 440 17.82 -29.99 -3.73
N PHE A 441 17.59 -30.39 -2.48
CA PHE A 441 18.49 -30.14 -1.35
C PHE A 441 19.95 -30.63 -1.49
N PRO A 442 20.32 -31.73 -2.18
CA PRO A 442 21.71 -32.16 -2.31
C PRO A 442 22.56 -31.19 -3.14
N ASN A 443 21.99 -30.47 -4.11
CA ASN A 443 22.74 -29.68 -5.10
C ASN A 443 22.87 -28.18 -4.77
N PHE A 444 22.11 -27.67 -3.80
CA PHE A 444 22.37 -26.32 -3.29
C PHE A 444 23.56 -26.35 -2.32
N GLY A 445 24.63 -25.64 -2.66
CA GLY A 445 25.70 -25.35 -1.69
C GLY A 445 25.16 -24.68 -0.42
N VAL A 446 25.94 -24.63 0.65
CA VAL A 446 25.53 -24.15 1.99
C VAL A 446 24.79 -22.80 1.93
N ARG A 447 25.25 -21.85 1.10
CA ARG A 447 24.61 -20.54 0.90
C ARG A 447 23.19 -20.61 0.31
N GLY A 448 22.93 -21.55 -0.59
CA GLY A 448 21.63 -21.73 -1.22
C GLY A 448 20.61 -22.41 -0.31
N LYS A 449 21.08 -23.35 0.53
CA LYS A 449 20.26 -23.92 1.61
C LYS A 449 19.86 -22.83 2.59
N VAL A 450 20.82 -22.03 3.06
CA VAL A 450 20.60 -20.91 3.99
C VAL A 450 19.59 -19.90 3.46
N LEU A 451 19.71 -19.46 2.19
CA LEU A 451 18.77 -18.51 1.58
C LEU A 451 17.35 -19.07 1.45
N LEU A 452 17.23 -20.35 1.05
CA LEU A 452 15.93 -21.02 0.95
C LEU A 452 15.29 -21.22 2.34
N THR A 453 16.07 -21.61 3.35
CA THR A 453 15.58 -21.65 4.75
C THR A 453 15.22 -20.27 5.26
N LEU A 454 15.95 -19.21 4.91
CA LEU A 454 15.59 -17.83 5.26
C LEU A 454 14.28 -17.41 4.60
N MET A 455 14.06 -17.77 3.34
CA MET A 455 12.81 -17.49 2.62
C MET A 455 11.64 -18.28 3.21
N ILE A 456 11.86 -19.56 3.53
CA ILE A 456 10.90 -20.42 4.25
C ILE A 456 10.64 -19.85 5.64
N MET A 457 11.67 -19.35 6.33
CA MET A 457 11.53 -18.69 7.63
C MET A 457 10.76 -17.39 7.51
N ILE A 458 10.99 -16.55 6.50
CA ILE A 458 10.26 -15.30 6.30
C ILE A 458 8.78 -15.61 6.00
N VAL A 459 8.51 -16.61 5.17
CA VAL A 459 7.14 -17.08 4.91
C VAL A 459 6.51 -17.71 6.16
N ALA A 460 7.28 -18.44 6.96
CA ALA A 460 6.83 -19.02 8.22
C ALA A 460 6.75 -18.00 9.37
N LEU A 461 7.48 -16.89 9.30
CA LEU A 461 7.42 -15.75 10.21
C LEU A 461 6.19 -14.90 9.87
N LEU A 462 5.95 -14.65 8.58
CA LEU A 462 4.72 -14.04 8.06
C LEU A 462 3.49 -14.94 8.30
N GLY A 463 3.64 -16.26 8.22
CA GLY A 463 2.61 -17.23 8.59
C GLY A 463 2.45 -17.39 10.11
N GLY A 464 3.55 -17.27 10.87
CA GLY A 464 3.57 -17.26 12.33
C GLY A 464 3.05 -15.96 12.93
N MET A 465 3.08 -14.86 12.17
CA MET A 465 2.35 -13.62 12.47
C MET A 465 0.83 -13.82 12.46
N LEU A 466 0.31 -14.93 11.89
CA LEU A 466 -1.10 -15.34 12.03
C LEU A 466 -1.32 -16.30 13.22
N TYR A 467 -0.26 -16.81 13.84
CA TYR A 467 -0.33 -17.72 15.00
C TYR A 467 -0.12 -16.94 16.30
N GLY A 468 -1.15 -16.21 16.73
CA GLY A 468 -1.23 -15.61 18.06
C GLY A 468 -1.63 -16.65 19.12
N GLY A 469 -0.74 -17.61 19.41
CA GLY A 469 -0.86 -18.47 20.59
C GLY A 469 -0.29 -17.76 21.81
N GLY A 470 -1.13 -17.39 22.78
CA GLY A 470 -0.67 -16.84 24.06
C GLY A 470 -1.78 -16.20 24.89
N SER A 471 -2.42 -17.02 25.71
CA SER A 471 -3.41 -16.70 26.74
C SER A 471 -3.07 -15.52 27.66
N SER A 472 -4.05 -14.66 27.97
CA SER A 472 -4.53 -14.43 29.34
C SER A 472 -5.66 -13.38 29.40
N THR A 473 -6.83 -13.84 29.88
CA THR A 473 -7.89 -13.09 30.57
C THR A 473 -8.47 -11.84 29.91
N ALA A 474 -9.58 -12.09 29.21
CA ALA A 474 -10.64 -11.14 28.89
C ALA A 474 -11.04 -10.24 30.07
N ALA A 475 -11.10 -8.94 29.82
CA ALA A 475 -11.92 -8.01 30.58
C ALA A 475 -12.69 -7.13 29.59
N SER A 476 -13.97 -7.43 29.47
CA SER A 476 -14.99 -6.71 28.72
C SER A 476 -15.09 -5.24 29.16
N VAL A 477 -14.98 -4.28 28.24
CA VAL A 477 -15.68 -2.99 28.37
C VAL A 477 -16.12 -2.48 26.99
N SER A 478 -17.40 -2.10 26.97
CA SER A 478 -18.24 -1.59 25.92
C SER A 478 -17.73 -0.33 25.22
N ALA A 479 -18.15 -0.22 23.96
CA ALA A 479 -17.94 0.87 23.02
C ALA A 479 -18.40 2.23 23.55
N ASP A 480 -17.63 3.28 23.24
CA ASP A 480 -18.15 4.55 22.74
C ASP A 480 -17.05 5.29 21.97
N LYS A 481 -17.33 5.65 20.71
CA LYS A 481 -16.39 6.24 19.75
C LYS A 481 -16.41 7.78 19.82
N PRO A 482 -15.28 8.47 19.65
CA PRO A 482 -15.30 9.88 19.25
C PRO A 482 -15.28 10.01 17.72
N LEU A 483 -16.25 10.75 17.17
CA LEU A 483 -16.27 11.25 15.79
C LEU A 483 -15.34 12.46 15.68
N SER A 484 -14.58 12.58 14.58
CA SER A 484 -13.83 13.79 14.24
C SER A 484 -14.78 14.88 13.76
N VAL A 485 -14.68 16.08 14.34
CA VAL A 485 -15.52 17.23 14.01
C VAL A 485 -14.66 18.43 13.66
N SER A 486 -15.07 19.15 12.61
CA SER A 486 -14.56 20.46 12.20
C SER A 486 -14.69 21.52 13.30
N ALA A 487 -13.87 22.57 13.22
CA ALA A 487 -13.75 23.62 14.23
C ALA A 487 -14.99 24.52 14.40
N ASP A 488 -16.02 24.39 13.56
CA ASP A 488 -17.18 25.30 13.50
C ASP A 488 -18.47 24.74 14.12
N SER A 489 -18.42 23.59 14.83
CA SER A 489 -19.61 23.07 15.49
C SER A 489 -19.87 23.76 16.83
N HIS A 490 -20.90 24.61 16.94
CA HIS A 490 -21.37 25.14 18.23
C HIS A 490 -22.13 24.10 19.09
N ASN A 491 -22.01 22.80 18.78
CA ASN A 491 -22.68 21.74 19.52
C ASN A 491 -21.74 21.19 20.62
N PRO A 492 -22.03 21.45 21.91
CA PRO A 492 -21.13 21.12 23.00
C PRO A 492 -20.98 19.61 23.22
N VAL A 493 -21.99 18.79 22.90
CA VAL A 493 -21.92 17.32 23.00
C VAL A 493 -20.87 16.76 22.04
N LEU A 494 -20.87 17.30 20.84
CA LEU A 494 -20.08 16.81 19.72
C LEU A 494 -18.63 17.32 19.80
N LEU A 495 -18.43 18.54 20.32
CA LEU A 495 -17.13 19.04 20.77
C LEU A 495 -16.56 18.22 21.94
N TRP A 496 -17.39 17.88 22.93
CA TRP A 496 -16.97 17.07 24.07
C TRP A 496 -16.47 15.71 23.63
N ASN A 497 -17.25 15.01 22.80
CA ASN A 497 -16.90 13.70 22.30
C ASN A 497 -15.62 13.74 21.44
N SER A 498 -15.44 14.76 20.62
CA SER A 498 -14.26 14.84 19.73
C SER A 498 -12.97 15.30 20.43
N ARG A 499 -13.06 16.10 21.50
CA ARG A 499 -11.87 16.77 22.11
C ARG A 499 -11.62 16.43 23.57
N CYS A 500 -12.66 16.12 24.35
CA CYS A 500 -12.58 15.97 25.80
C CYS A 500 -12.77 14.51 26.26
N ALA A 501 -13.61 13.75 25.57
CA ALA A 501 -14.02 12.40 25.99
C ALA A 501 -12.87 11.38 26.04
N THR A 502 -11.80 11.56 25.26
CA THR A 502 -10.63 10.67 25.31
C THR A 502 -10.03 10.61 26.72
N CYS A 503 -9.92 11.74 27.41
CA CYS A 503 -9.39 11.83 28.77
C CYS A 503 -10.49 11.79 29.84
N HIS A 504 -11.63 12.43 29.58
CA HIS A 504 -12.70 12.62 30.56
C HIS A 504 -13.82 11.58 30.48
N GLY A 505 -13.82 10.69 29.50
CA GLY A 505 -14.95 9.80 29.20
C GLY A 505 -16.07 10.54 28.48
N ALA A 506 -16.85 9.84 27.66
CA ALA A 506 -18.04 10.42 27.02
C ALA A 506 -19.10 10.83 28.06
N ASP A 507 -19.12 10.11 29.19
CA ASP A 507 -19.99 10.29 30.35
C ASP A 507 -19.41 11.24 31.44
N GLY A 508 -18.22 11.79 31.22
CA GLY A 508 -17.54 12.62 32.22
C GLY A 508 -16.95 11.85 33.41
N ASN A 509 -16.95 10.51 33.38
CA ASN A 509 -16.51 9.68 34.51
C ASN A 509 -15.01 9.40 34.56
N PHE A 510 -14.25 10.13 33.75
CA PHE A 510 -12.80 10.04 33.65
C PHE A 510 -12.33 8.70 33.05
N ASN A 511 -11.65 8.75 31.91
CA ASN A 511 -11.15 7.54 31.24
C ASN A 511 -9.94 6.98 31.99
N GLN A 512 -10.21 6.14 32.99
CA GLN A 512 -9.19 5.61 33.90
C GLN A 512 -8.09 4.83 33.18
N LYS A 513 -8.42 4.15 32.06
CA LYS A 513 -7.45 3.37 31.30
C LYS A 513 -6.46 4.29 30.59
N PHE A 514 -6.95 5.26 29.82
CA PHE A 514 -6.12 6.20 29.07
C PHE A 514 -5.28 7.09 30.01
N VAL A 515 -5.89 7.67 31.04
CA VAL A 515 -5.19 8.67 31.84
C VAL A 515 -4.15 8.02 32.76
N ARG A 516 -4.41 6.85 33.36
CA ARG A 516 -3.41 6.16 34.21
C ARG A 516 -2.16 5.73 33.45
N GLU A 517 -2.27 5.53 32.15
CA GLU A 517 -1.17 5.09 31.28
C GLU A 517 -0.22 6.23 30.92
N TYR A 518 -0.73 7.47 30.81
CA TYR A 518 0.05 8.62 30.33
C TYR A 518 0.17 9.78 31.32
N TYR A 519 -0.64 9.83 32.38
CA TYR A 519 -0.72 10.93 33.33
C TYR A 519 -1.01 10.49 34.78
N PRO A 520 -0.58 11.25 35.79
CA PRO A 520 -1.03 11.05 37.17
C PRO A 520 -2.54 11.29 37.28
N VAL A 521 -3.24 10.41 38.01
CA VAL A 521 -4.70 10.45 38.18
C VAL A 521 -5.12 11.79 38.82
N PRO A 522 -5.81 12.69 38.09
CA PRO A 522 -6.35 13.90 38.65
C PRO A 522 -7.53 13.60 39.59
N GLN A 523 -7.87 14.57 40.42
CA GLN A 523 -9.07 14.50 41.26
C GLN A 523 -10.34 14.38 40.40
N LYS A 524 -11.30 13.57 40.85
CA LYS A 524 -12.59 13.41 40.15
C LYS A 524 -13.33 14.75 40.11
N LEU A 525 -13.91 15.06 38.97
CA LEU A 525 -14.77 16.22 38.77
C LEU A 525 -16.21 15.83 39.15
N ASP A 526 -16.53 15.88 40.44
CA ASP A 526 -17.90 15.76 40.92
C ASP A 526 -18.63 17.12 40.87
N LEU A 527 -19.96 17.08 41.01
CA LEU A 527 -20.80 18.28 40.91
C LEU A 527 -20.35 19.36 41.91
N ALA A 528 -20.04 18.96 43.15
CA ALA A 528 -19.56 19.87 44.20
C ALA A 528 -18.23 20.55 43.81
N ARG A 529 -17.31 19.83 43.18
CA ARG A 529 -16.05 20.40 42.69
C ARG A 529 -16.27 21.34 41.52
N ILE A 530 -17.11 20.98 40.56
CA ILE A 530 -17.45 21.82 39.40
C ILE A 530 -18.07 23.14 39.88
N ASP A 531 -19.01 23.08 40.82
CA ASP A 531 -19.63 24.25 41.42
C ASP A 531 -18.63 25.11 42.22
N SER A 532 -17.67 24.49 42.92
CA SER A 532 -16.64 25.22 43.67
C SER A 532 -15.66 26.00 42.78
N LEU A 533 -15.45 25.54 41.54
CA LEU A 533 -14.52 26.16 40.58
C LEU A 533 -15.21 27.26 39.76
N GLY A 534 -16.50 27.08 39.46
CA GLY A 534 -17.26 27.99 38.62
C GLY A 534 -16.97 27.85 37.12
N LEU A 535 -17.97 28.18 36.30
CA LEU A 535 -17.92 28.02 34.85
C LEU A 535 -16.83 28.88 34.18
N ASP A 536 -16.62 30.10 34.66
CA ASP A 536 -15.60 31.01 34.11
C ASP A 536 -14.18 30.49 34.34
N SER A 537 -13.90 29.95 35.53
CA SER A 537 -12.58 29.37 35.82
C SER A 537 -12.35 28.10 35.00
N LEU A 538 -13.38 27.28 34.79
CA LEU A 538 -13.28 26.08 33.97
C LEU A 538 -13.07 26.43 32.50
N THR A 539 -13.75 27.46 32.00
CA THR A 539 -13.57 28.01 30.66
C THR A 539 -12.12 28.49 30.47
N ALA A 540 -11.57 29.21 31.46
CA ALA A 540 -10.18 29.65 31.43
C ALA A 540 -9.18 28.48 31.42
N VAL A 541 -9.46 27.38 32.12
CA VAL A 541 -8.65 26.16 32.10
C VAL A 541 -8.71 25.45 30.75
N ILE A 542 -9.89 25.40 30.11
CA ILE A 542 -10.03 24.83 28.76
C ILE A 542 -9.21 25.65 27.75
N MET A 543 -9.34 26.98 27.81
CA MET A 543 -8.65 27.87 26.87
C MET A 543 -7.13 27.86 27.06
N ASN A 544 -6.65 27.93 28.31
CA ASN A 544 -5.23 28.14 28.60
C ASN A 544 -4.48 26.87 29.02
N GLY A 545 -5.18 25.75 29.24
CA GLY A 545 -4.62 24.53 29.81
C GLY A 545 -4.30 24.66 31.29
N ARG A 546 -4.08 23.53 31.97
CA ARG A 546 -3.62 23.48 33.37
C ARG A 546 -3.02 22.12 33.70
N ASN A 547 -1.86 22.12 34.35
CA ASN A 547 -1.11 20.91 34.69
C ASN A 547 -0.88 20.02 33.45
N ASN A 548 -1.55 18.86 33.38
CA ASN A 548 -1.42 17.88 32.30
C ASN A 548 -2.47 18.04 31.20
N MET A 549 -3.33 19.06 31.28
CA MET A 549 -4.34 19.36 30.28
C MET A 549 -3.80 20.41 29.29
N ASN A 550 -3.76 20.06 28.01
CA ASN A 550 -3.35 20.95 26.92
C ASN A 550 -4.30 22.15 26.78
N ALA A 551 -3.76 23.28 26.32
CA ALA A 551 -4.52 24.48 26.00
C ALA A 551 -5.31 24.31 24.68
N PHE A 552 -6.58 24.71 24.67
CA PHE A 552 -7.45 24.66 23.49
C PHE A 552 -7.73 26.04 22.87
N GLY A 553 -7.17 27.13 23.40
CA GLY A 553 -7.45 28.48 22.93
C GLY A 553 -7.14 28.76 21.46
N ASN A 554 -6.20 28.01 20.86
CA ASN A 554 -5.89 28.09 19.43
C ASN A 554 -6.77 27.18 18.55
N ARG A 555 -7.73 26.46 19.15
CA ARG A 555 -8.51 25.38 18.51
C ARG A 555 -10.03 25.52 18.66
N MET A 556 -10.51 26.44 19.51
CA MET A 556 -11.93 26.70 19.73
C MET A 556 -12.16 28.14 20.22
N THR A 557 -13.37 28.65 20.05
CA THR A 557 -13.72 29.99 20.54
C THR A 557 -13.98 29.97 22.05
N GLN A 558 -13.90 31.14 22.69
CA GLN A 558 -14.23 31.28 24.12
C GLN A 558 -15.69 30.92 24.42
N ALA A 559 -16.61 31.17 23.47
CA ALA A 559 -18.01 30.78 23.59
C ALA A 559 -18.19 29.25 23.58
N ASP A 560 -17.46 28.55 22.71
CA ASP A 560 -17.48 27.08 22.65
C ASP A 560 -16.89 26.46 23.91
N ALA A 561 -15.81 27.03 24.44
CA ALA A 561 -15.19 26.59 25.69
C ALA A 561 -16.16 26.76 26.89
N HIS A 562 -16.92 27.85 26.92
CA HIS A 562 -17.94 28.08 27.94
C HIS A 562 -19.11 27.09 27.81
N ALA A 563 -19.56 26.81 26.58
CA ALA A 563 -20.58 25.79 26.31
C ALA A 563 -20.12 24.39 26.72
N LEU A 564 -18.84 24.05 26.52
CA LEU A 564 -18.24 22.79 26.98
C LEU A 564 -18.20 22.70 28.51
N ALA A 565 -17.83 23.77 29.20
CA ALA A 565 -17.84 23.80 30.66
C ALA A 565 -19.26 23.61 31.22
N ALA A 566 -20.27 24.22 30.58
CA ALA A 566 -21.68 24.04 30.93
C ALA A 566 -22.17 22.60 30.68
N TYR A 567 -21.77 22.00 29.56
CA TYR A 567 -22.11 20.60 29.26
C TYR A 567 -21.46 19.61 30.23
N MET A 568 -20.22 19.84 30.61
CA MET A 568 -19.55 19.04 31.66
C MET A 568 -20.30 19.10 32.99
N LYS A 569 -20.84 20.27 33.36
CA LYS A 569 -21.69 20.41 34.54
C LYS A 569 -23.00 19.62 34.40
N GLN A 570 -23.65 19.70 33.23
CA GLN A 570 -24.87 18.94 32.94
C GLN A 570 -24.67 17.42 33.10
N LEU A 571 -23.54 16.88 32.61
CA LEU A 571 -23.19 15.46 32.80
C LEU A 571 -23.05 15.09 34.28
N ALA A 572 -22.43 15.97 35.08
CA ALA A 572 -22.29 15.76 36.52
C ALA A 572 -23.63 15.84 37.27
N GLU A 573 -24.55 16.70 36.83
CA GLU A 573 -25.91 16.82 37.37
C GLU A 573 -26.76 15.57 37.08
N GLN A 574 -26.73 15.07 35.84
CA GLN A 574 -27.42 13.84 35.46
C GLN A 574 -26.97 12.66 36.33
N LYS A 575 -25.66 12.53 36.51
CA LYS A 575 -25.09 11.50 37.39
C LYS A 575 -25.51 11.67 38.84
N SER A 576 -25.51 12.91 39.37
CA SER A 576 -25.97 13.14 40.74
C SER A 576 -27.45 12.78 40.91
N ALA A 577 -28.27 12.95 39.87
CA ALA A 577 -29.68 12.56 39.88
C ALA A 577 -29.84 11.03 39.84
N GLU A 578 -29.10 10.33 38.99
CA GLU A 578 -29.07 8.86 38.91
C GLU A 578 -28.60 8.22 40.23
N GLN A 579 -27.56 8.79 40.86
CA GLN A 579 -27.08 8.32 42.17
C GLN A 579 -28.10 8.55 43.30
N LYS A 580 -28.92 9.61 43.23
CA LYS A 580 -30.01 9.82 44.18
C LYS A 580 -31.17 8.84 43.95
N ALA A 581 -31.53 8.59 42.69
CA ALA A 581 -32.59 7.64 42.32
C ALA A 581 -32.24 6.19 42.66
N ALA A 582 -30.96 5.81 42.65
CA ALA A 582 -30.51 4.47 43.03
C ALA A 582 -30.50 4.21 44.56
N VAL A 583 -30.70 5.24 45.39
CA VAL A 583 -30.61 5.16 46.86
C VAL A 583 -32.00 5.24 47.52
N GLU A 584 -33.07 5.58 46.79
CA GLU A 584 -34.45 5.50 47.31
C GLU A 584 -34.97 4.05 47.30
N PRO A 585 -35.33 3.46 48.46
CA PRO A 585 -35.98 2.16 48.49
C PRO A 585 -37.40 2.27 47.92
N SER A 586 -37.76 1.27 47.11
CA SER A 586 -39.09 1.08 46.54
C SER A 586 -40.13 0.80 47.64
N ASP A 587 -40.63 1.83 48.32
CA ASP A 587 -41.85 1.75 49.11
C ASP A 587 -43.06 1.74 48.18
N LYS A 588 -43.41 0.54 47.71
CA LYS A 588 -44.74 0.22 47.19
C LYS A 588 -45.26 -1.04 47.89
N GLU A 589 -45.73 -0.85 49.11
CA GLU A 589 -46.85 -1.63 49.64
C GLU A 589 -48.09 -1.32 48.79
N ALA A 590 -48.75 -2.35 48.28
CA ALA A 590 -50.13 -2.28 47.83
C ALA A 590 -51.00 -2.97 48.91
N PRO A 591 -52.21 -2.45 49.22
CA PRO A 591 -53.17 -3.17 50.05
C PRO A 591 -53.71 -4.44 49.37
#